data_AF-A0A1V5SIP6-F1
#
_entry.id   AF-A0A1V5SIP6-F1
#
_cell.length_a   1.000
_cell.length_b   1.000
_cell.length_c   1.000
_cell.angle_alpha   90.00
_cell.angle_beta   90.00
_cell.angle_gamma   90.00
#
_symmetry.space_group_name_H-M   'P 1'
#
loop_
_entity.id
_entity.type
_entity.pdbx_description
1 polymer ?
#
loop_
_entity_poly.entity_id
_entity_poly.type
_entity_poly.pdbx_seq_one_letter_code
_entity_poly.pdbx_strand_id
1 'polypeptide(L)' 'MKCGIGKCGRCNVGYKYVCSDGPVFSLAELEELPRDF' A
#
# COMPACT_ATOMS: atom_id res chain seq x y z
N MET A 1 7.15 6.99 -1.50
CA MET A 1 6.91 6.87 -2.96
C MET A 1 8.14 7.29 -3.76
N LYS A 2 8.42 6.66 -4.91
CA LYS A 2 9.46 7.09 -5.88
C LYS A 2 8.95 7.07 -7.33
N CYS A 3 8.43 5.93 -7.81
CA CYS A 3 7.99 5.80 -9.21
C CYS A 3 6.53 6.20 -9.47
N GLY A 4 5.64 6.14 -8.46
CA GLY A 4 4.22 6.47 -8.62
C GLY A 4 3.39 5.48 -9.46
N ILE A 5 4.01 4.44 -10.04
CA ILE A 5 3.37 3.50 -10.97
C ILE A 5 3.52 2.02 -10.58
N GLY A 6 3.67 1.70 -9.30
CA GLY A 6 3.75 0.30 -8.82
C GLY A 6 5.03 -0.48 -9.14
N LYS A 7 5.99 0.11 -9.87
CA LYS A 7 7.21 -0.59 -10.32
C LYS A 7 8.32 -0.73 -9.27
N CYS A 8 8.43 0.20 -8.33
CA CYS A 8 9.61 0.29 -7.43
C CYS A 8 9.39 -0.25 -6.02
N GLY A 9 8.17 -0.65 -5.66
CA GLY A 9 7.84 -1.19 -4.34
C GLY A 9 7.86 -0.22 -3.15
N ARG A 10 8.44 0.99 -3.25
CA ARG A 10 8.65 1.94 -2.12
C ARG A 10 7.40 2.59 -1.51
N CYS A 11 6.22 2.10 -1.84
CA CYS A 11 4.97 2.52 -1.23
C CYS A 11 4.05 1.32 -1.04
N ASN A 12 4.63 0.15 -0.74
CA ASN A 12 3.86 -1.00 -0.33
C ASN A 12 3.27 -0.77 1.07
N VAL A 13 2.06 -1.25 1.28
CA VAL A 13 1.41 -1.40 2.58
C VAL A 13 0.83 -2.81 2.58
N GLY A 14 1.47 -3.72 3.31
CA GLY A 14 1.29 -5.15 3.10
C GLY A 14 1.55 -5.54 1.64
N TYR A 15 0.56 -6.17 1.00
CA TYR A 15 0.61 -6.58 -0.41
C TYR A 15 0.05 -5.54 -1.40
N LYS A 16 -0.50 -4.40 -0.92
CA LYS A 16 -1.03 -3.32 -1.76
C LYS A 16 0.02 -2.23 -1.98
N TYR A 17 -0.12 -1.42 -3.02
CA TYR A 17 0.70 -0.23 -3.27
C TYR A 17 -0.14 1.04 -3.19
N VAL A 18 0.29 2.00 -2.37
CA VAL A 18 -0.41 3.29 -2.21
C VAL A 18 -0.58 4.06 -3.52
N CYS A 19 0.37 3.93 -4.47
CA CYS A 19 0.32 4.67 -5.72
C CYS A 19 -0.64 4.10 -6.78
N SER A 20 -1.07 2.85 -6.65
CA SER A 20 -2.01 2.20 -7.57
C SER A 20 -3.32 1.81 -6.91
N ASP A 21 -3.26 1.34 -5.66
CA ASP A 21 -4.40 0.83 -4.89
C ASP A 21 -4.92 1.84 -3.85
N GLY A 22 -4.14 2.89 -3.56
CA GLY A 22 -4.46 3.97 -2.63
C GLY A 22 -4.81 5.29 -3.34
N PRO A 23 -4.58 6.47 -2.72
CA PRO A 23 -3.86 6.72 -1.46
C PRO A 23 -4.74 6.65 -0.20
N VAL A 24 -6.04 6.44 -0.37
CA VAL A 24 -7.02 6.40 0.71
C VAL A 24 -7.44 4.96 0.95
N PHE A 25 -7.33 4.52 2.20
CA PHE A 25 -7.81 3.22 2.66
C PHE A 25 -8.74 3.44 3.86
N SER A 26 -9.77 2.62 3.97
CA SER A 26 -10.58 2.53 5.19
C SER A 26 -9.81 1.80 6.30
N LEU A 27 -10.22 2.01 7.54
CA LEU A 27 -9.64 1.29 8.67
C LEU A 27 -9.80 -0.23 8.51
N ALA A 28 -10.96 -0.69 8.05
CA ALA A 28 -11.23 -2.11 7.81
C ALA A 28 -10.24 -2.72 6.79
N GLU A 29 -9.96 -2.02 5.68
CA GLU A 29 -8.97 -2.49 4.71
C GLU A 29 -7.57 -2.57 5.30
N LEU A 30 -7.19 -1.63 6.18
CA LEU A 30 -5.88 -1.65 6.84
C LEU A 30 -5.78 -2.78 7.87
N GLU A 31 -6.89 -3.17 8.52
CA GLU A 31 -6.94 -4.27 9.47
C GLU A 31 -6.79 -5.65 8.81
N GLU A 32 -7.19 -5.77 7.54
CA GLU A 32 -7.00 -6.99 6.73
C GLU A 32 -5.57 -7.14 6.18
N LEU A 33 -4.78 -6.06 6.17
CA LEU A 33 -3.40 -6.12 5.67
C LEU A 33 -2.48 -6.75 6.71
N PRO A 34 -1.50 -7.58 6.27
CA PRO A 34 -0.49 -8.09 7.18
C PRO A 34 0.25 -6.92 7.81
N ARG A 35 0.34 -6.93 9.15
CA ARG A 35 1.20 -6.00 9.87
C ARG A 35 2.65 -6.39 9.60
N ASP A 36 3.44 -5.44 9.10
CA ASP A 36 4.88 -5.63 9.02
C ASP A 36 5.44 -5.78 10.46
N PHE A 37 6.25 -6.81 10.67
CA PHE A 37 6.92 -7.12 11.95
C PHE A 37 8.25 -6.37 12.07
#